data_AF-A0A1Z8QCB8-F1
#
_entry.id   AF-A0A1Z8QCB8-F1
#
_cell.length_a   1.000
_cell.length_b   1.000
_cell.length_c   1.000
_cell.angle_alpha   90.00
_cell.angle_beta   90.00
_cell.angle_gamma   90.00
#
_symmetry.space_group_name_H-M   'P 1'
#
loop_
_entity.id
_entity.type
_entity.pdbx_description
1 polymer ?
#
loop_
_entity_poly.entity_id
_entity_poly.type
_entity_poly.pdbx_seq_one_letter_code
_entity_poly.pdbx_strand_id
1 'polypeptide(L)'
;MPTYRKKIKGLILPFFVLLFLLTTSNKNFAQCTCQCVSGKVKPVCVKRPKITPICPPGVCKPVRQRAPIQKRFVSPPPKIKPSNCQQRRVKNPHTNQYIWRTICRPENSFQ
;
A
#
# COMPACT_ATOMS: atom_id res chain seq x y z
N MET A 1 -15.14 -67.56 -52.71
CA MET A 1 -14.86 -66.45 -51.77
C MET A 1 -15.61 -66.70 -50.46
N PRO A 2 -14.90 -66.84 -49.32
CA PRO A 2 -15.44 -66.38 -48.04
C PRO A 2 -14.55 -65.32 -47.40
N THR A 3 -15.24 -64.50 -46.62
CA THR A 3 -14.90 -63.19 -46.06
C THR A 3 -14.04 -63.29 -44.81
N TYR A 4 -12.89 -62.63 -44.82
CA TYR A 4 -12.02 -62.49 -43.65
C TYR A 4 -12.50 -61.31 -42.77
N ARG A 5 -13.40 -61.58 -41.81
CA ARG A 5 -13.84 -60.58 -40.81
C ARG A 5 -12.77 -60.42 -39.72
N LYS A 6 -11.90 -59.42 -39.88
CA LYS A 6 -10.90 -59.05 -38.86
C LYS A 6 -11.56 -58.24 -37.73
N LYS A 7 -11.38 -58.72 -36.50
CA LYS A 7 -11.94 -58.21 -35.23
C LYS A 7 -11.20 -56.92 -34.80
N ILE A 8 -11.51 -55.78 -35.43
CA ILE A 8 -10.83 -54.46 -35.26
C ILE A 8 -11.22 -53.71 -33.96
N LYS A 9 -12.05 -54.31 -33.09
CA LYS A 9 -12.67 -53.58 -31.96
C LYS A 9 -11.79 -53.40 -30.71
N GLY A 10 -10.62 -54.05 -30.64
CA GLY A 10 -9.78 -54.04 -29.42
C GLY A 10 -8.71 -52.94 -29.34
N LEU A 11 -8.35 -52.31 -30.46
CA LEU A 11 -7.21 -51.38 -30.52
C LEU A 11 -7.60 -49.90 -30.45
N ILE A 12 -8.89 -49.59 -30.60
CA ILE A 12 -9.41 -48.22 -30.67
C ILE A 12 -9.42 -47.57 -29.29
N LEU A 13 -9.82 -48.31 -28.25
CA LEU A 13 -9.89 -47.81 -26.88
C LEU A 13 -8.52 -47.35 -26.33
N PRO A 14 -7.43 -48.17 -26.39
CA PRO A 14 -6.13 -47.74 -25.89
C PRO A 14 -5.55 -46.59 -26.74
N PHE A 15 -5.85 -46.54 -28.04
CA PHE A 15 -5.43 -45.44 -28.91
C PHE A 15 -6.06 -44.10 -28.50
N PHE A 16 -7.37 -44.08 -28.22
CA PHE A 16 -8.06 -42.88 -27.73
C PHE A 16 -7.56 -42.43 -26.35
N VAL A 17 -7.25 -43.38 -25.44
CA VAL A 17 -6.67 -43.06 -24.13
C VAL A 17 -5.28 -42.44 -24.27
N LEU A 18 -4.43 -42.99 -25.14
CA LEU A 18 -3.11 -42.43 -25.44
C LEU A 18 -3.23 -41.02 -26.03
N LEU A 19 -4.15 -40.82 -26.98
CA LEU A 19 -4.39 -39.53 -27.61
C LEU A 19 -4.87 -38.48 -26.59
N PHE A 20 -5.73 -38.87 -25.67
CA PHE A 20 -6.22 -37.99 -24.61
C PHE A 20 -5.08 -37.53 -23.68
N LEU A 21 -4.20 -38.46 -23.27
CA LEU A 21 -3.04 -38.17 -22.42
C LEU A 21 -2.04 -37.20 -23.09
N LEU A 22 -1.89 -37.25 -24.42
CA LEU A 22 -1.01 -36.35 -25.18
C LEU A 22 -1.53 -34.91 -25.26
N THR A 23 -2.84 -34.70 -25.10
CA THR A 23 -3.47 -33.38 -25.23
C THR A 23 -3.50 -32.56 -23.95
N THR A 24 -3.30 -33.17 -22.78
CA THR A 24 -3.29 -32.47 -21.49
C THR A 24 -1.94 -31.80 -21.21
N SER A 25 -1.52 -30.89 -22.08
CA SER A 25 -0.43 -29.97 -21.77
C SER A 25 -0.97 -28.85 -20.88
N ASN A 26 -0.92 -29.06 -19.56
CA ASN A 26 -1.23 -28.02 -18.58
C ASN A 26 -0.16 -26.93 -18.65
N LYS A 27 -0.36 -25.93 -19.50
CA LYS A 27 0.39 -24.68 -19.44
C LYS A 27 -0.04 -23.93 -18.18
N ASN A 28 0.62 -24.23 -17.06
CA ASN A 28 0.55 -23.42 -15.85
C ASN A 28 1.20 -22.06 -16.13
N PHE A 29 0.45 -21.15 -16.73
CA PHE A 29 0.83 -19.75 -16.80
C PHE A 29 0.76 -19.22 -15.37
N ALA A 30 1.90 -19.17 -14.68
CA ALA A 30 2.03 -18.34 -13.49
C ALA A 30 1.55 -16.93 -13.89
N GLN A 31 0.49 -16.43 -13.23
CA GLN A 31 -0.07 -15.11 -13.49
C GLN A 31 0.98 -14.04 -13.14
N CYS A 32 1.82 -13.72 -14.11
CA CYS A 32 2.77 -12.62 -14.05
C CYS A 32 2.18 -11.45 -14.81
N THR A 33 2.24 -10.26 -14.23
CA THR A 33 1.81 -9.01 -14.87
C THR A 33 3.01 -8.11 -15.08
N CYS A 34 3.09 -7.43 -16.21
CA CYS A 34 4.16 -6.46 -16.48
C CYS A 34 3.81 -5.14 -15.80
N GLN A 35 4.63 -4.71 -14.86
CA GLN A 35 4.43 -3.49 -14.08
C GLN A 35 5.68 -2.62 -14.09
N CYS A 36 5.50 -1.33 -13.80
CA CYS A 36 6.60 -0.39 -13.67
C CYS A 36 7.16 -0.41 -12.25
N VAL A 37 8.40 -0.89 -12.12
CA VAL A 37 9.12 -0.94 -10.84
C VAL A 37 10.41 -0.13 -11.01
N SER A 38 10.54 0.93 -10.20
CA SER A 38 11.69 1.85 -10.26
C SER A 38 11.95 2.40 -11.67
N GLY A 39 10.88 2.75 -12.39
CA GLY A 39 10.94 3.34 -13.74
C GLY A 39 11.25 2.35 -14.86
N LYS A 40 11.38 1.04 -14.59
CA LYS A 40 11.59 0.00 -15.60
C LYS A 40 10.41 -0.97 -15.62
N VAL A 41 10.00 -1.39 -16.83
CA VAL A 41 8.98 -2.44 -17.01
C VAL A 41 9.59 -3.78 -16.59
N LYS A 42 8.99 -4.44 -15.60
CA LYS A 42 9.43 -5.73 -15.08
C LYS A 42 8.24 -6.68 -14.89
N PRO A 43 8.44 -7.99 -15.04
CA PRO A 43 7.42 -8.98 -14.70
C PRO A 43 7.26 -9.07 -13.18
N VAL A 44 6.02 -8.96 -12.69
CA VAL A 44 5.64 -9.13 -11.29
C VAL A 44 4.72 -10.35 -11.20
N CYS A 45 5.20 -11.38 -10.51
CA CYS A 45 4.55 -12.69 -10.41
C CYS A 45 4.09 -12.95 -8.97
N VAL A 46 2.92 -13.59 -8.80
CA VAL A 46 2.41 -13.99 -7.48
C VAL A 46 3.31 -15.02 -6.79
N LYS A 47 3.96 -15.89 -7.57
CA LYS A 47 4.94 -16.89 -7.11
C LYS A 47 6.24 -16.73 -7.89
N ARG A 48 7.36 -17.13 -7.30
CA ARG A 48 8.65 -17.15 -8.00
C ARG A 48 8.57 -18.15 -9.16
N PRO A 49 8.67 -17.70 -10.42
CA PRO A 49 8.58 -18.61 -11.55
C PRO A 49 9.92 -19.33 -11.73
N LYS A 50 9.87 -20.56 -12.28
CA LYS A 50 11.09 -21.30 -12.68
C LYS A 50 11.84 -20.60 -13.82
N ILE A 51 11.11 -19.85 -14.65
CA ILE A 51 11.62 -19.07 -15.77
C ILE A 51 11.06 -17.66 -15.64
N THR A 52 11.93 -16.66 -15.65
CA THR A 52 11.50 -15.26 -15.63
C THR A 52 10.86 -14.89 -16.98
N PRO A 53 9.58 -14.49 -17.02
CA PRO A 53 8.96 -14.11 -18.28
C PRO A 53 9.50 -12.76 -18.77
N ILE A 54 9.54 -12.58 -20.09
CA ILE A 54 9.98 -11.34 -20.73
C ILE A 54 8.77 -10.42 -20.91
N CYS A 55 8.91 -9.14 -20.53
CA CYS A 55 7.90 -8.13 -20.80
C CYS A 55 8.17 -7.44 -22.14
N PRO A 56 7.12 -7.08 -22.90
CA PRO A 56 7.28 -6.27 -24.10
C PRO A 56 7.94 -4.92 -23.76
N PRO A 57 8.70 -4.34 -24.70
CA PRO A 57 9.30 -3.02 -24.49
C PRO A 57 8.20 -1.98 -24.28
N GLY A 58 8.36 -1.14 -23.26
CA GLY A 58 7.40 -0.11 -22.90
C GLY A 58 8.02 0.97 -22.02
N VAL A 59 7.44 2.16 -22.04
CA VAL A 59 7.93 3.31 -21.26
C VAL A 59 7.09 3.47 -20.00
N CYS A 60 7.76 3.55 -18.85
CA CYS A 60 7.09 3.84 -17.59
C CYS A 60 6.72 5.32 -17.49
N LYS A 61 5.49 5.61 -17.08
CA LYS A 61 5.07 6.99 -16.82
C LYS A 61 5.95 7.58 -15.72
N PRO A 62 6.43 8.82 -15.86
CA PRO A 62 7.19 9.48 -14.82
C PRO A 62 6.33 9.60 -13.56
N VAL A 63 6.89 9.19 -12.42
CA VAL A 63 6.26 9.40 -11.12
C VAL A 63 6.18 10.92 -10.94
N ARG A 64 4.96 11.48 -10.95
CA ARG A 64 4.78 12.89 -10.59
C ARG A 64 5.25 13.05 -9.15
N GLN A 65 6.37 13.74 -8.97
CA GLN A 65 6.80 14.17 -7.65
C GLN A 65 5.68 15.05 -7.10
N ARG A 66 5.03 14.60 -6.01
CA ARG A 66 4.05 15.44 -5.33
C ARG A 66 4.82 16.62 -4.75
N ALA A 67 4.34 17.84 -4.98
CA ALA A 67 4.91 19.02 -4.34
C ALA A 67 4.96 18.78 -2.82
N PRO A 68 6.00 19.27 -2.13
CA PRO A 68 6.08 19.16 -0.68
C PRO A 68 4.80 19.72 -0.06
N ILE A 69 4.18 18.95 0.84
CA ILE A 69 3.04 19.46 1.61
C ILE A 69 3.57 20.64 2.43
N GLN A 70 3.10 21.84 2.15
CA GLN A 70 3.42 23.01 2.96
C GLN A 70 2.93 22.75 4.39
N LYS A 71 3.87 22.54 5.31
CA LYS A 71 3.54 22.44 6.73
C LYS A 71 3.05 23.80 7.19
N ARG A 72 1.82 23.88 7.70
CA ARG A 72 1.31 25.08 8.35
C ARG A 72 2.23 25.40 9.53
N PHE A 73 2.83 26.59 9.52
CA PHE A 73 3.59 27.06 10.67
C PHE A 73 2.65 27.24 11.86
N VAL A 74 2.96 26.61 12.98
CA VAL A 74 2.27 26.80 14.26
C VAL A 74 3.31 27.41 15.19
N SER A 75 3.06 28.64 15.66
CA SER A 75 3.93 29.27 16.64
C SER A 75 3.99 28.40 17.91
N PRO A 76 5.17 28.22 18.53
CA PRO A 76 5.29 27.48 19.77
C PRO A 76 4.48 28.16 20.87
N PRO A 77 3.94 27.39 21.84
CA PRO A 77 3.23 27.96 22.97
C PRO A 77 4.16 28.91 23.75
N PRO A 78 3.62 30.00 24.31
CA PRO A 78 4.44 30.94 25.06
C PRO A 78 5.05 30.24 26.29
N LYS A 79 6.32 30.53 26.57
CA LYS A 79 7.03 29.96 27.72
C LYS A 79 6.60 30.69 28.99
N ILE A 80 5.94 29.97 29.90
CA ILE A 80 5.58 30.47 31.23
C ILE A 80 6.60 29.93 32.22
N LYS A 81 7.37 30.82 32.85
CA LYS A 81 8.30 30.47 33.94
C LYS A 81 7.64 30.71 35.30
N PRO A 82 8.07 30.06 36.39
CA PRO A 82 7.58 30.35 37.75
C PRO A 82 7.74 31.82 38.15
N SER A 83 8.80 32.48 37.67
CA SER A 83 9.04 33.92 37.85
C SER A 83 7.96 34.81 37.23
N ASN A 84 7.17 34.27 36.29
CA ASN A 84 6.11 35.01 35.60
C ASN A 84 4.74 34.85 36.29
N CYS A 85 4.71 34.26 37.49
CA CYS A 85 3.53 34.08 38.31
C CYS A 85 3.52 35.09 39.45
N GLN A 86 2.40 35.79 39.64
CA GLN A 86 2.23 36.78 40.71
C GLN A 86 0.92 36.57 41.45
N GLN A 87 0.89 36.84 42.75
CA GLN A 87 -0.34 36.92 43.53
C GLN A 87 -1.12 38.18 43.15
N ARG A 88 -2.40 38.04 42.82
CA ARG A 88 -3.31 39.15 42.50
C ARG A 88 -4.65 38.95 43.17
N ARG A 89 -5.30 40.06 43.52
CA ARG A 89 -6.70 40.07 43.94
C ARG A 89 -7.59 40.00 42.70
N VAL A 90 -8.35 38.92 42.57
CA VAL A 90 -9.28 38.71 41.46
C VAL A 90 -10.69 38.71 42.03
N LYS A 91 -11.59 39.43 41.37
CA LYS A 91 -13.01 39.43 41.76
C LYS A 91 -13.62 38.09 41.38
N ASN A 92 -14.15 37.37 42.37
CA ASN A 92 -14.92 36.15 42.14
C ASN A 92 -16.27 36.54 41.52
N PRO A 93 -16.61 36.05 40.30
CA PRO A 93 -17.86 36.44 39.64
C PRO A 93 -19.11 35.91 40.36
N HIS A 94 -18.99 34.81 41.12
CA HIS A 94 -20.12 34.19 41.81
C HIS A 94 -20.43 34.84 43.15
N THR A 95 -19.40 35.29 43.89
CA THR A 95 -19.56 35.89 45.22
C THR A 95 -19.36 37.40 45.23
N ASN A 96 -18.93 37.99 44.11
CA ASN A 96 -18.49 39.38 43.98
C ASN A 96 -17.35 39.81 44.91
N GLN A 97 -16.75 38.89 45.67
CA GLN A 97 -15.66 39.17 46.60
C GLN A 97 -14.29 39.05 45.91
N TYR A 98 -13.33 39.87 46.35
CA TYR A 98 -11.95 39.78 45.87
C TYR A 98 -11.18 38.70 46.64
N ILE A 99 -10.68 37.71 45.91
CA ILE A 99 -9.89 36.60 46.45
C ILE A 99 -8.45 36.63 45.91
N TRP A 100 -7.51 36.11 46.69
CA TRP A 100 -6.13 35.94 46.25
C TRP A 100 -6.03 34.76 45.29
N ARG A 101 -5.36 34.99 44.16
CA ARG A 101 -5.05 33.95 43.17
C ARG A 101 -3.65 34.19 42.59
N THR A 102 -2.94 33.09 42.35
CA THR A 102 -1.73 33.10 41.54
C THR A 102 -2.11 33.21 40.06
N ILE A 103 -1.64 34.26 39.39
CA ILE A 103 -1.82 34.47 37.95
C ILE A 103 -0.47 34.35 37.27
N CYS A 104 -0.36 33.45 36.28
CA CYS A 104 0.84 33.26 35.47
C CYS A 104 0.58 33.75 34.04
N ARG A 105 1.49 34.57 33.50
CA ARG A 105 1.41 35.07 32.11
C ARG A 105 2.78 35.02 31.43
N PRO A 106 2.86 35.14 30.10
CA PRO A 106 4.14 35.34 29.41
C PRO A 106 4.83 36.63 29.89
N GLU A 107 6.15 36.68 29.72
CA GLU A 107 6.99 37.84 30.10
C GLU A 107 6.43 39.13 29.47
N ASN A 108 6.46 40.24 30.23
CA ASN A 108 5.90 41.56 29.85
C ASN A 108 4.37 41.71 29.76
N SER A 109 3.59 40.73 30.24
CA SER A 109 2.10 40.80 30.21
C SER A 109 1.44 41.47 31.43
N PHE A 110 2.22 42.12 32.30
CA PHE A 110 1.74 42.76 33.54
C PHE A 110 2.07 44.26 33.62
N GLN A 111 2.61 44.83 32.54
CA GLN A 111 2.76 46.28 32.37
C GLN A 111 1.43 46.95 32.07
#